data_AF-A0A0S3T6Z5-F1
#
_entry.id   AF-A0A0S3T6Z5-F1
#
_cell.length_a   1.000
_cell.length_b   1.000
_cell.length_c   1.000
_cell.angle_alpha   90.00
_cell.angle_beta   90.00
_cell.angle_gamma   90.00
#
_symmetry.space_group_name_H-M   'P 1'
#
loop_
_entity.id
_entity.type
_entity.pdbx_description
1 polymer ?
#
loop_
_entity_poly.entity_id
_entity_poly.type
_entity_poly.pdbx_seq_one_letter_code
_entity_poly.pdbx_strand_id
1 'polypeptide(L)'
;MRSKVHHLKQLEEDECWKVFEEQALKDDDLELNDEKKEIGRRIVEKCKGLPLALKTIGSLLRTKSSISDWKSVLGKRHMGLTKRS
;
A
#
# COMPACT_ATOMS: atom_id res chain seq x y z
N MET A 1 -29.53 -8.79 9.10
CA MET A 1 -28.84 -7.96 8.09
C MET A 1 -28.02 -8.90 7.21
N ARG A 2 -28.25 -8.96 5.89
CA ARG A 2 -27.50 -9.83 4.96
C ARG A 2 -26.23 -9.10 4.53
N SER A 3 -25.07 -9.56 4.98
CA SER A 3 -23.77 -9.06 4.53
C SER A 3 -23.56 -9.47 3.06
N LYS A 4 -23.62 -8.51 2.14
CA LYS A 4 -23.32 -8.74 0.72
C LYS A 4 -21.80 -8.89 0.57
N VAL A 5 -21.34 -10.13 0.35
CA VAL A 5 -19.92 -10.42 0.08
C VAL A 5 -19.62 -9.94 -1.34
N HIS A 6 -19.10 -8.72 -1.45
CA HIS A 6 -18.55 -8.21 -2.69
C HIS A 6 -17.22 -8.93 -2.94
N HIS A 7 -17.22 -9.84 -3.91
CA HIS A 7 -15.98 -10.36 -4.47
C HIS A 7 -15.33 -9.21 -5.22
N LEU A 8 -14.48 -8.45 -4.53
CA LEU A 8 -13.58 -7.50 -5.13
C LEU A 8 -12.75 -8.30 -6.14
N LYS A 9 -13.03 -8.12 -7.44
CA LYS A 9 -12.12 -8.58 -8.48
C LYS A 9 -10.73 -8.09 -8.07
N GLN A 10 -9.76 -8.99 -8.01
CA GLN A 10 -8.37 -8.58 -7.79
C GLN A 10 -8.09 -7.52 -8.85
N LEU A 11 -7.82 -6.30 -8.38
CA LEU A 11 -7.39 -5.21 -9.25
C LEU A 11 -6.10 -5.69 -9.92
N GLU A 12 -5.96 -5.43 -11.20
CA GLU A 12 -4.70 -5.68 -11.90
C GLU A 12 -3.58 -4.95 -11.15
N GLU A 13 -2.38 -5.51 -11.18
CA GLU A 13 -1.24 -5.02 -10.40
C GLU A 13 -0.92 -3.55 -10.69
N ASP A 14 -1.15 -3.12 -11.93
CA ASP A 14 -1.03 -1.74 -12.39
C ASP A 14 -2.04 -0.79 -11.74
N GLU A 15 -3.29 -1.22 -11.59
CA GLU A 15 -4.33 -0.43 -10.91
C GLU A 15 -4.08 -0.38 -9.40
N CYS A 16 -3.55 -1.45 -8.83
CA CYS A 16 -3.08 -1.47 -7.44
C CYS A 16 -1.93 -0.50 -7.21
N TRP A 17 -0.99 -0.42 -8.15
CA TRP A 17 0.11 0.52 -8.11
C TRP A 17 -0.38 1.97 -8.10
N LYS A 18 -1.28 2.34 -9.02
CA LYS A 18 -1.85 3.70 -9.05
C LYS A 18 -2.50 4.10 -7.73
N VAL A 19 -3.37 3.23 -7.19
CA VAL A 19 -4.04 3.49 -5.90
C VAL A 19 -3.03 3.62 -4.77
N PHE A 20 -1.95 2.84 -4.78
CA PHE A 20 -0.91 2.96 -3.77
C PHE A 20 -0.11 4.27 -3.92
N GLU A 21 0.29 4.62 -5.14
CA GLU A 21 1.07 5.82 -5.45
C GLU A 21 0.31 7.08 -5.05
N GLU A 22 -0.96 7.20 -5.43
CA GLU A 22 -1.83 8.32 -5.03
C GLU A 22 -1.94 8.47 -3.50
N GLN A 23 -1.92 7.35 -2.76
CA GLN A 23 -2.02 7.38 -1.31
C GLN A 23 -0.68 7.63 -0.61
N ALA A 24 0.43 7.28 -1.25
CA ALA A 24 1.78 7.45 -0.72
C ALA A 24 2.39 8.82 -1.05
N LEU A 25 1.89 9.49 -2.09
CA LEU A 25 2.24 10.86 -2.43
C LEU A 25 1.76 11.84 -1.34
N LYS A 26 2.61 12.79 -1.00
CA LYS A 26 2.22 13.95 -0.18
C LYS A 26 1.57 14.99 -1.09
N ASP A 27 0.70 15.83 -0.53
CA ASP A 27 0.03 16.91 -1.28
C ASP A 27 1.00 17.80 -2.07
N ASP A 28 2.22 17.99 -1.57
CA ASP A 28 3.26 18.81 -2.20
C ASP A 28 4.20 18.03 -3.14
N ASP A 29 4.13 16.69 -3.17
CA ASP A 29 4.99 15.85 -4.02
C ASP A 29 4.26 15.50 -5.32
N LEU A 30 4.85 15.85 -6.47
CA LEU A 30 4.31 15.49 -7.78
C LEU A 30 4.54 14.02 -8.13
N GLU A 31 5.65 13.44 -7.67
CA GLU A 31 6.03 12.04 -7.93
C GLU A 31 6.90 11.45 -6.82
N LEU A 32 6.84 10.12 -6.66
CA LEU A 32 7.76 9.38 -5.78
C LEU A 32 9.14 9.23 -6.44
N ASN A 33 10.21 9.38 -5.65
CA ASN A 33 11.57 9.03 -6.11
C ASN A 33 11.64 7.58 -6.60
N ASP A 34 12.54 7.28 -7.55
CA ASP A 34 12.69 5.95 -8.14
C ASP A 34 12.89 4.83 -7.10
N GLU A 35 13.65 5.09 -6.03
CA GLU A 35 13.86 4.11 -4.96
C GLU A 35 12.59 3.86 -4.14
N LYS A 36 11.74 4.89 -3.92
CA LYS A 36 10.41 4.72 -3.30
C LYS A 36 9.48 3.96 -4.22
N LYS A 37 9.55 4.22 -5.54
CA LYS A 37 8.76 3.51 -6.55
C LYS A 37 9.08 2.01 -6.55
N GLU A 38 10.36 1.65 -6.52
CA GLU A 38 10.80 0.25 -6.46
C GLU A 38 10.30 -0.46 -5.18
N ILE A 39 10.46 0.18 -4.01
CA ILE A 39 10.00 -0.40 -2.75
C ILE A 39 8.47 -0.52 -2.72
N GLY A 40 7.77 0.51 -3.20
CA GLY A 40 6.33 0.54 -3.29
C GLY A 40 5.78 -0.59 -4.16
N ARG A 41 6.39 -0.87 -5.32
CA ARG A 41 5.97 -1.99 -6.18
C ARG A 41 6.07 -3.32 -5.46
N ARG A 42 7.16 -3.57 -4.73
CA ARG A 42 7.29 -4.78 -3.90
C ARG A 42 6.25 -4.89 -2.80
N ILE A 43 5.81 -3.75 -2.24
CA ILE A 43 4.72 -3.71 -1.27
C ILE A 43 3.39 -4.08 -1.93
N VAL A 44 3.12 -3.52 -3.12
CA VAL A 44 1.91 -3.82 -3.91
C VAL A 44 1.84 -5.31 -4.26
N GLU A 45 2.93 -5.89 -4.75
CA GLU A 45 3.07 -7.32 -5.04
C GLU A 45 2.77 -8.17 -3.78
N LYS A 46 3.32 -7.79 -2.61
CA LYS A 46 3.05 -8.47 -1.34
C LYS A 46 1.59 -8.38 -0.89
N CYS A 47 0.89 -7.29 -1.22
CA CYS A 47 -0.51 -7.09 -0.85
C CYS A 47 -1.49 -7.88 -1.73
N LYS A 48 -1.01 -8.55 -2.80
CA LYS A 48 -1.81 -9.40 -3.71
C LYS A 48 -3.09 -8.73 -4.24
N GLY A 49 -3.04 -7.41 -4.41
CA GLY A 49 -4.16 -6.61 -4.90
C GLY A 49 -5.30 -6.40 -3.91
N LEU A 50 -5.03 -6.42 -2.60
CA LEU A 50 -6.00 -6.01 -1.59
C LEU A 50 -6.03 -4.47 -1.45
N PRO A 51 -7.05 -3.77 -1.98
CA PRO A 51 -7.07 -2.30 -2.00
C PRO A 51 -7.06 -1.68 -0.59
N LEU A 52 -7.61 -2.39 0.40
CA LEU A 52 -7.61 -1.92 1.78
C LEU A 52 -6.20 -1.89 2.40
N ALA A 53 -5.36 -2.88 2.07
CA ALA A 53 -3.97 -2.92 2.52
C ALA A 53 -3.16 -1.81 1.85
N LEU A 54 -3.34 -1.62 0.54
CA LEU A 54 -2.66 -0.59 -0.25
C LEU A 54 -2.93 0.82 0.28
N LYS A 55 -4.21 1.16 0.54
CA LYS A 55 -4.57 2.46 1.11
C LYS A 55 -3.95 2.69 2.48
N THR A 56 -3.99 1.67 3.34
CA THR A 56 -3.42 1.75 4.69
C THR A 56 -1.91 1.97 4.64
N ILE A 57 -1.21 1.22 3.79
CA ILE A 57 0.25 1.30 3.68
C ILE A 57 0.67 2.58 2.95
N GLY A 58 -0.02 2.97 1.88
CA GLY A 58 0.21 4.23 1.19
C GLY A 58 0.07 5.42 2.14
N SER A 59 -1.04 5.50 2.88
CA SER A 59 -1.26 6.55 3.89
C SER A 59 -0.20 6.54 5.00
N LEU A 60 0.22 5.36 5.47
CA LEU A 60 1.32 5.24 6.42
C LEU A 60 2.63 5.80 5.83
N LEU A 61 2.95 5.44 4.60
CA LEU A 61 4.18 5.86 3.92
C LEU A 61 4.17 7.33 3.52
N ARG A 62 3.00 7.93 3.28
CA ARG A 62 2.83 9.38 3.10
C ARG A 62 3.37 10.15 4.31
N THR A 63 3.21 9.61 5.53
CA THR A 63 3.80 10.24 6.73
C THR A 63 5.31 10.01 6.86
N LYS A 64 5.87 9.04 6.13
CA LYS A 64 7.29 8.63 6.19
C LYS A 64 8.07 9.16 5.00
N SER A 65 8.90 10.18 5.24
CA SER A 65 9.73 10.79 4.19
C SER A 65 10.95 9.96 3.78
N SER A 66 11.47 9.12 4.68
CA SER A 66 12.75 8.41 4.49
C SER A 66 12.61 7.05 3.81
N ILE A 67 13.53 6.74 2.89
CA ILE A 67 13.64 5.42 2.26
C ILE A 67 13.79 4.29 3.28
N SER A 68 14.50 4.53 4.38
CA SER A 68 14.70 3.52 5.43
C SER A 68 13.38 3.14 6.10
N ASP A 69 12.45 4.08 6.26
CA ASP A 69 11.10 3.77 6.74
C ASP A 69 10.33 2.91 5.73
N TRP A 70 10.45 3.22 4.44
CA TRP A 70 9.82 2.45 3.36
C TRP A 70 10.35 1.01 3.33
N LYS A 71 11.67 0.82 3.44
CA LYS A 71 12.32 -0.51 3.56
C LYS A 71 11.87 -1.23 4.84
N SER A 72 11.70 -0.50 5.95
CA SER A 72 11.17 -1.07 7.21
C SER A 72 9.76 -1.60 7.03
N VAL A 73 8.87 -0.83 6.39
CA VAL A 73 7.48 -1.24 6.12
C VAL A 73 7.43 -2.47 5.19
N LEU A 74 8.27 -2.53 4.16
CA LEU A 74 8.42 -3.71 3.30
C LEU A 74 8.95 -4.94 4.09
N GLY A 75 9.86 -4.70 5.03
CA GLY A 75 10.52 -5.70 5.86
C GLY A 75 9.68 -6.21 7.05
N LYS A 76 8.66 -5.46 7.50
CA LYS A 76 7.74 -5.93 8.54
C LYS A 76 6.90 -7.08 7.98
N ARG A 77 7.33 -8.30 8.27
CA ARG A 77 6.66 -9.59 8.04
C ARG A 77 5.29 -9.73 8.74
N HIS A 78 4.80 -8.67 9.36
CA HIS A 78 3.53 -8.62 10.06
C HIS A 78 2.58 -7.66 9.34
N MET A 79 2.13 -8.02 8.13
CA MET A 79 0.81 -7.59 7.65
C MET A 79 -0.26 -8.38 8.42
N GLY A 80 -0.19 -8.32 9.75
CA GLY A 80 -1.21 -8.83 10.64
C GLY A 80 -2.38 -7.87 10.57
N LEU A 81 -3.35 -8.18 9.71
CA LEU A 81 -4.73 -7.81 9.94
C LEU A 81 -5.00 -7.97 11.43
N THR A 82 -5.46 -6.88 12.05
CA THR A 82 -5.85 -6.79 13.46
C THR A 82 -6.63 -8.04 13.85
N LYS A 83 -6.01 -8.96 14.62
CA LYS A 83 -6.79 -9.79 15.52
C LYS A 83 -7.25 -8.86 16.65
N ARG A 84 -8.42 -8.26 16.48
CA ARG A 84 -9.20 -7.81 17.64
C ARG A 84 -9.50 -9.07 18.45
N SER A 85 -8.82 -9.19 19.57
CA SER A 85 -9.33 -9.92 20.73
C SER A 85 -10.40 -9.06 21.41
#